data_AF-A0A5K0X043-F1
#
_entry.id   AF-A0A5K0X043-F1
#
_cell.length_a   1.000
_cell.length_b   1.000
_cell.length_c   1.000
_cell.angle_alpha   90.00
_cell.angle_beta   90.00
_cell.angle_gamma   90.00
#
_symmetry.space_group_name_H-M   'P 1'
#
loop_
_entity.id
_entity.type
_entity.pdbx_description
1 polymer ?
#
loop_
_entity_poly.entity_id
_entity_poly.type
_entity_poly.pdbx_seq_one_letter_code
_entity_poly.pdbx_strand_id
1 'polypeptide(L)'
;QIRQLENQANKQVNVGSALDGGSGKSQWHLPILAMTADLIQATYEECLKCGMDGYVSKPFEEQQLYQAVAKFFDTNQPLAQN
;
A
#
# COMPACT_ATOMS: atom_id res chain seq x y z
N GLN A 1 -7.27 -8.29 5.78
CA GLN A 1 -6.63 -8.48 7.10
C GLN A 1 -5.39 -7.60 7.34
N ILE A 2 -4.63 -7.12 6.34
CA ILE A 2 -3.56 -6.09 6.56
C ILE A 2 -4.11 -4.66 6.45
N ARG A 3 -4.85 -4.33 5.38
CA ARG A 3 -5.45 -2.99 5.19
C ARG A 3 -6.34 -2.56 6.36
N GLN A 4 -7.05 -3.49 6.99
CA GLN A 4 -7.85 -3.21 8.19
C GLN A 4 -7.00 -2.77 9.38
N LEU A 5 -5.80 -3.35 9.56
CA LEU A 5 -4.87 -2.98 10.62
C LEU A 5 -4.29 -1.59 10.38
N GLU A 6 -3.89 -1.29 9.13
CA GLU A 6 -3.50 0.08 8.74
C GLU A 6 -4.62 1.09 9.04
N ASN A 7 -5.85 0.76 8.66
CA ASN A 7 -7.01 1.63 8.91
C ASN A 7 -7.25 1.85 10.40
N GLN A 8 -7.02 0.84 11.25
CA GLN A 8 -7.13 0.98 12.71
C GLN A 8 -6.00 1.85 13.28
N ALA A 9 -4.77 1.69 12.79
CA ALA A 9 -3.64 2.51 13.20
C ALA A 9 -3.86 3.99 12.83
N ASN A 10 -4.27 4.27 11.59
CA ASN A 10 -4.58 5.62 11.12
C ASN A 10 -5.73 6.27 11.90
N LYS A 11 -6.72 5.50 12.37
CA LYS A 11 -7.78 6.01 13.24
C LYS A 11 -7.26 6.42 14.61
N GLN A 12 -6.36 5.64 15.22
CA GLN A 12 -5.80 5.94 16.54
C GLN A 12 -4.93 7.20 16.54
N VAL A 13 -4.14 7.42 15.47
CA VAL A 13 -3.34 8.65 15.28
C VAL A 13 -4.24 9.90 15.23
N ASN A 14 -5.48 9.78 14.74
CA ASN A 14 -6.42 10.90 14.62
C ASN A 14 -7.12 11.25 15.94
N VAL A 15 -7.19 10.32 16.91
CA VAL A 15 -7.89 10.53 18.21
C VAL A 15 -7.03 11.31 19.21
N GLY A 16 -5.70 11.34 19.05
CA GLY A 16 -4.78 12.05 19.96
C GLY A 16 -4.49 13.52 19.65
N SER A 17 -5.00 14.07 18.53
CA SER A 17 -4.59 15.40 18.03
C SER A 17 -5.66 16.50 18.14
N ALA A 18 -6.69 16.32 18.98
CA ALA A 18 -7.76 17.32 19.16
C ALA A 18 -7.28 18.63 19.83
N LEU A 19 -6.00 18.77 20.17
CA LEU A 19 -5.47 19.87 21.01
C LEU A 19 -4.43 20.77 20.35
N ASP A 20 -3.90 20.50 19.15
CA ASP A 20 -2.79 21.31 18.64
C ASP A 20 -2.95 21.72 17.17
N GLY A 21 -2.95 23.04 16.96
CA GLY A 21 -3.14 23.67 15.67
C GLY A 21 -1.85 23.63 14.86
N GLY A 22 -1.81 22.78 13.83
CA GLY A 22 -0.83 22.90 12.75
C GLY A 22 0.23 21.80 12.71
N SER A 23 -0.17 20.58 12.36
CA SER A 23 0.69 19.67 11.58
C SER A 23 -0.21 18.73 10.79
N GLY A 24 0.04 18.60 9.48
CA GLY A 24 -0.80 17.83 8.57
C GLY A 24 -0.99 16.41 9.08
N LYS A 25 -2.25 15.93 9.09
CA LYS A 25 -2.60 14.56 9.46
C LYS A 25 -1.76 13.59 8.63
N SER A 26 -0.74 12.99 9.25
CA SER A 26 0.11 12.02 8.57
C SER A 26 -0.61 10.68 8.54
N GLN A 27 -1.36 10.44 7.47
CA GLN A 27 -1.97 9.14 7.22
C GLN A 27 -0.91 8.23 6.59
N TRP A 28 -0.61 7.12 7.24
CA TRP A 28 0.35 6.15 6.76
C TRP A 28 -0.33 5.21 5.76
N HIS A 29 0.34 4.92 4.65
CA HIS A 29 -0.11 3.96 3.67
C HIS A 29 1.02 3.01 3.30
N LEU A 30 0.90 1.76 3.73
CA LEU A 30 1.82 0.67 3.42
C LEU A 30 1.34 -0.02 2.14
N PRO A 31 2.18 -0.06 1.07
CA PRO A 31 1.85 -0.79 -0.16
C PRO A 31 1.70 -2.30 0.08
N ILE A 32 0.63 -2.89 -0.45
CA ILE A 32 0.32 -4.33 -0.35
C ILE A 32 0.23 -4.90 -1.77
N LEU A 33 1.21 -5.73 -2.13
CA LEU A 33 1.25 -6.45 -3.40
C LEU A 33 0.75 -7.89 -3.24
N ALA A 34 -0.31 -8.26 -3.94
CA ALA A 34 -0.83 -9.62 -3.98
C ALA A 34 0.05 -10.52 -4.87
N MET A 35 0.33 -11.75 -4.44
CA MET A 35 0.99 -12.75 -5.27
C MET A 35 0.10 -13.99 -5.38
N THR A 36 -0.58 -14.16 -6.52
CA THR A 36 -1.62 -15.18 -6.70
C THR A 36 -1.09 -16.37 -7.49
N ALA A 37 -1.62 -17.59 -7.29
CA ALA A 37 -1.34 -18.73 -8.18
C ALA A 37 -2.32 -18.79 -9.38
N ASP A 38 -3.43 -18.06 -9.29
CA ASP A 38 -4.51 -18.10 -10.27
C ASP A 38 -4.50 -16.87 -11.18
N LEU A 39 -4.78 -17.09 -12.48
CA LEU A 39 -4.88 -16.07 -13.53
C LEU A 39 -6.33 -15.62 -13.80
N ILE A 40 -7.28 -16.01 -12.96
CA ILE A 40 -8.69 -15.72 -13.19
C ILE A 40 -8.91 -14.22 -12.95
N GLN A 41 -9.49 -13.52 -13.92
CA GLN A 41 -9.82 -12.09 -13.82
C GLN A 41 -10.61 -11.75 -12.54
N ALA A 42 -11.45 -12.66 -12.07
CA ALA A 42 -12.15 -12.56 -10.79
C ALA A 42 -11.20 -12.40 -9.59
N THR A 43 -10.05 -13.06 -9.60
CA THR A 43 -9.00 -12.96 -8.58
C THR A 43 -8.39 -11.56 -8.54
N TYR A 44 -8.23 -10.90 -9.69
CA TYR A 44 -7.75 -9.51 -9.74
C TYR A 44 -8.74 -8.55 -9.07
N GLU A 45 -10.02 -8.63 -9.42
CA GLU A 45 -11.05 -7.76 -8.86
C GLU A 45 -11.25 -8.01 -7.36
N GLU A 46 -11.19 -9.26 -6.92
CA GLU A 46 -11.25 -9.61 -5.49
C GLU A 46 -10.05 -9.06 -4.71
N CYS A 47 -8.83 -9.19 -5.25
CA CYS A 47 -7.63 -8.62 -4.61
C CYS A 47 -7.77 -7.10 -4.40
N LEU A 48 -8.25 -6.38 -5.42
CA LEU A 48 -8.49 -4.95 -5.32
C LEU A 48 -9.61 -4.62 -4.31
N LYS A 49 -10.73 -5.35 -4.33
CA LYS A 49 -11.84 -5.17 -3.37
C LYS A 49 -11.37 -5.39 -1.92
N CYS A 50 -10.38 -6.26 -1.70
CA CYS A 50 -9.77 -6.50 -0.39
C CYS A 50 -8.80 -5.38 0.06
N GLY A 51 -8.53 -4.38 -0.77
CA GLY A 51 -7.70 -3.22 -0.45
C GLY A 51 -6.20 -3.44 -0.67
N MET A 52 -5.84 -4.31 -1.63
CA MET A 52 -4.46 -4.45 -2.14
C MET A 52 -4.17 -3.38 -3.19
N ASP A 53 -2.93 -2.94 -3.29
CA ASP A 53 -2.52 -1.83 -4.17
C ASP A 53 -1.97 -2.33 -5.51
N GLY A 54 -1.66 -3.61 -5.60
CA GLY A 54 -1.32 -4.28 -6.85
C GLY A 54 -1.35 -5.79 -6.74
N TYR A 55 -1.01 -6.45 -7.84
CA TYR A 55 -0.92 -7.90 -7.90
C TYR A 55 0.16 -8.37 -8.88
N VAL A 56 0.59 -9.62 -8.72
CA VAL A 56 1.38 -10.40 -9.68
C VAL A 56 0.94 -11.87 -9.61
N SER A 57 0.80 -12.54 -10.76
CA SER A 57 0.40 -13.95 -10.83
C SER A 57 1.62 -14.86 -10.95
N LYS A 58 1.58 -16.03 -10.29
CA LYS A 58 2.62 -17.07 -10.32
C LYS A 58 2.30 -18.11 -11.40
N PRO A 59 3.32 -18.65 -12.08
CA PRO A 59 4.72 -18.22 -12.02
C PRO A 59 4.90 -16.84 -12.69
N PHE A 60 5.84 -16.05 -12.18
CA PHE A 60 6.24 -14.77 -12.76
C PHE A 60 7.75 -14.75 -12.97
N GLU A 61 8.17 -13.96 -13.96
CA GLU A 61 9.58 -13.63 -14.15
C GLU A 61 10.01 -12.55 -13.15
N GLU A 62 11.30 -12.51 -12.79
CA GLU A 62 11.84 -11.51 -11.85
C GLU A 62 11.49 -10.09 -12.29
N GLN A 63 11.62 -9.79 -13.59
CA GLN A 63 11.29 -8.48 -14.15
C GLN A 63 9.84 -8.07 -13.91
N GLN A 64 8.89 -9.00 -13.94
CA GLN A 64 7.48 -8.73 -13.70
C GLN A 64 7.23 -8.35 -12.23
N LEU A 65 7.88 -9.04 -11.30
CA LEU A 65 7.82 -8.70 -9.88
C LEU A 65 8.43 -7.32 -9.62
N TYR A 66 9.62 -7.04 -10.15
CA TYR A 66 10.27 -5.74 -10.00
C TYR A 66 9.42 -4.61 -10.55
N GLN A 67 8.82 -4.78 -11.72
CA GLN A 67 7.91 -3.79 -12.31
C GLN A 67 6.67 -3.56 -11.45
N ALA A 68 6.09 -4.62 -10.87
CA ALA A 68 4.93 -4.49 -9.99
C ALA A 68 5.28 -3.71 -8.71
N VAL A 69 6.45 -4.00 -8.11
CA VAL A 69 6.94 -3.35 -6.89
C VAL A 69 7.36 -1.89 -7.14
N ALA A 70 8.01 -1.61 -8.27
CA ALA A 70 8.51 -0.27 -8.60
C ALA A 70 7.40 0.79 -8.66
N LYS A 71 6.15 0.41 -8.96
CA LYS A 71 4.99 1.30 -8.99
C LYS A 71 4.69 1.96 -7.64
N PHE A 72 5.20 1.43 -6.55
CA PHE A 72 4.95 1.94 -5.19
C PHE A 72 6.05 2.85 -4.66
N PHE A 73 7.14 3.03 -5.42
CA PHE A 73 8.22 3.93 -5.05
C PHE A 73 8.17 5.18 -5.92
N ASP A 74 7.58 6.25 -5.40
CA ASP A 74 7.73 7.58 -6.01
C ASP A 74 9.08 8.18 -5.59
N THR A 75 9.96 8.41 -6.57
CA THR A 75 11.23 9.14 -6.41
C THR A 75 11.09 10.63 -6.10
N ASN A 76 9.92 11.11 -5.68
CA ASN A 76 9.65 12.52 -5.40
C ASN A 76 9.75 12.91 -3.91
N GLN A 77 10.56 12.18 -3.13
CA GLN A 77 11.10 12.73 -1.89
C GLN A 77 12.52 13.22 -2.17
N PRO A 78 12.79 14.54 -2.18
CA PRO A 78 14.16 14.99 -2.13
C PRO A 78 14.76 14.41 -0.85
N LEU A 79 15.81 13.60 -1.00
CA LEU A 79 16.68 13.24 0.10
C LEU A 79 17.03 14.55 0.80
N ALA A 80 16.51 14.76 2.01
CA ALA A 80 16.93 15.87 2.85
C ALA A 80 18.45 15.75 2.96
N GLN A 81 19.15 16.64 2.26
CA GLN A 81 20.59 16.74 2.33
C GLN A 81 20.91 17.22 3.75
N ASN A 82 21.50 16.33 4.55
CA ASN A 82 22.31 16.67 5.71
C ASN A 82 23.60 15.87 5.61
#